data_AF-A0A1Z5JKM7-F1
#
_entry.id   AF-A0A1Z5JKM7-F1
#
_cell.length_a   1.000
_cell.length_b   1.000
_cell.length_c   1.000
_cell.angle_alpha   90.00
_cell.angle_beta   90.00
_cell.angle_gamma   90.00
#
_symmetry.space_group_name_H-M   'P 1'
#
loop_
_entity.id
_entity.type
_entity.pdbx_description
1 polymer ?
#
loop_
_entity_poly.entity_id
_entity_poly.type
_entity_poly.pdbx_seq_one_letter_code
_entity_poly.pdbx_strand_id
1 'polypeptide(L)'
;MARFRTILVFISLFFIVPFVNAGMAPKDAPQLPAGFCPKATGTITATTGECICRWEHRDACVGSGCMYQMGLSWYHYSCTDCKCIAEP
;
A
#
# COMPACT_ATOMS: atom_id res chain seq x y z
N MET A 1 33.06 18.87 -32.45
CA MET A 1 32.57 18.89 -31.05
C MET A 1 31.10 18.40 -30.91
N ALA A 2 30.65 17.39 -31.68
CA ALA A 2 29.28 16.87 -31.60
C ALA A 2 29.17 15.51 -30.88
N ARG A 3 30.25 14.70 -30.89
CA ARG A 3 30.25 13.33 -30.33
C ARG A 3 30.29 13.28 -28.80
N PHE A 4 30.80 14.32 -28.15
CA PHE A 4 30.94 14.37 -26.69
C PHE A 4 29.61 14.68 -25.97
N ARG A 5 28.72 15.44 -26.64
CA ARG A 5 27.38 15.77 -26.11
C ARG A 5 26.45 14.57 -26.06
N THR A 6 26.52 13.67 -27.04
CA THR A 6 25.66 12.49 -27.10
C THR A 6 25.98 11.48 -26.00
N ILE A 7 27.27 11.32 -25.66
CA ILE A 7 27.74 10.39 -24.62
C ILE A 7 27.21 10.79 -23.24
N LEU A 8 27.19 12.09 -22.91
CA LEU A 8 26.67 12.59 -21.63
C LEU A 8 25.17 12.33 -21.45
N VAL A 9 24.37 12.40 -22.53
CA VAL A 9 22.92 12.11 -22.50
C VAL A 9 22.65 10.63 -22.25
N PHE A 10 23.46 9.73 -22.82
CA PHE A 10 23.34 8.29 -22.55
C PHE A 10 23.78 7.92 -21.13
N ILE A 11 24.82 8.57 -20.60
CA ILE A 11 25.27 8.35 -19.21
C ILE A 11 24.19 8.85 -18.23
N SER A 12 23.56 10.00 -18.47
CA SER A 12 22.51 10.50 -17.60
C SER A 12 21.26 9.60 -17.57
N LEU A 13 20.95 8.89 -18.65
CA LEU A 13 19.82 7.95 -18.68
C LEU A 13 20.09 6.64 -17.93
N PHE A 14 21.35 6.23 -17.82
CA PHE A 14 21.72 4.96 -17.16
C PHE A 14 21.74 5.05 -15.62
N PHE A 15 21.90 6.26 -15.06
CA PHE A 15 21.99 6.48 -13.60
C PHE A 15 20.64 6.71 -12.90
N ILE A 16 19.52 6.74 -13.62
CA ILE A 16 18.19 7.05 -13.05
C ILE A 16 17.31 5.81 -12.86
N VAL A 17 17.88 4.60 -12.82
CA VAL A 17 17.10 3.42 -12.47
C VAL A 17 17.26 3.19 -10.97
N PRO A 18 16.40 3.78 -10.10
CA PRO A 18 16.36 3.31 -8.73
C PRO A 18 15.99 1.83 -8.77
N PHE A 19 16.76 1.01 -8.07
CA PHE A 19 16.38 -0.37 -7.79
C PHE A 19 15.10 -0.34 -6.96
N VAL A 20 13.94 -0.39 -7.64
CA VAL A 20 12.66 -0.56 -6.97
C VAL A 20 12.64 -2.01 -6.49
N ASN A 21 13.02 -2.22 -5.24
CA ASN A 21 12.85 -3.51 -4.57
C ASN A 21 11.35 -3.68 -4.34
N ALA A 22 10.66 -4.31 -5.30
CA ALA A 22 9.33 -4.82 -5.07
C ALA A 22 9.45 -5.94 -4.03
N GLY A 23 9.17 -5.62 -2.77
CA GLY A 23 9.19 -6.59 -1.69
C GLY A 23 8.13 -7.67 -1.94
N MET A 24 8.52 -8.94 -1.85
CA MET A 24 7.55 -10.03 -1.80
C MET A 24 6.76 -9.92 -0.49
N ALA A 25 5.46 -10.18 -0.54
CA ALA A 25 4.67 -10.28 0.68
C ALA A 25 5.26 -11.38 1.60
N PRO A 26 5.18 -11.21 2.94
CA PRO A 26 5.58 -12.25 3.88
C PRO A 26 4.87 -13.57 3.57
N LYS A 27 5.46 -14.68 4.01
CA LYS A 27 4.82 -16.01 3.91
C LYS A 27 3.78 -16.23 5.00
N ASP A 28 4.02 -15.67 6.18
CA ASP A 28 3.23 -15.88 7.38
C ASP A 28 2.50 -14.61 7.79
N ALA A 29 1.28 -14.76 8.30
CA ALA A 29 0.49 -13.66 8.81
C ALA A 29 1.07 -13.09 10.12
N PRO A 30 1.03 -11.77 10.34
CA PRO A 30 1.32 -11.19 11.65
C PRO A 30 0.24 -11.56 12.68
N GLN A 31 0.57 -11.47 13.96
CA GLN A 31 -0.44 -11.52 15.02
C GLN A 31 -1.17 -10.18 15.08
N LEU A 32 -2.49 -10.22 14.95
CA LEU A 32 -3.34 -9.03 14.90
C LEU A 32 -4.14 -8.84 16.19
N PRO A 33 -4.38 -7.59 16.63
CA PRO A 33 -5.26 -7.33 17.76
C PRO A 33 -6.67 -7.89 17.54
N ALA A 34 -7.32 -8.33 18.62
CA ALA A 34 -8.70 -8.77 18.55
C ALA A 34 -9.62 -7.64 18.04
N GLY A 35 -10.45 -7.95 17.04
CA GLY A 35 -11.35 -6.96 16.45
C GLY A 35 -10.68 -5.93 15.54
N PHE A 36 -9.38 -6.07 15.24
CA PHE A 36 -8.62 -5.16 14.38
C PHE A 36 -9.36 -4.81 13.07
N CYS A 37 -9.90 -5.82 12.39
CA CYS A 37 -10.62 -5.66 11.14
C CYS A 37 -12.00 -6.33 11.25
N PRO A 38 -13.07 -5.59 11.56
CA PRO A 38 -14.41 -6.14 11.67
C PRO A 38 -14.86 -6.75 10.33
N LYS A 39 -15.29 -8.02 10.36
CA LYS A 39 -15.72 -8.74 9.14
C LYS A 39 -16.86 -8.06 8.39
N ALA A 40 -17.66 -7.25 9.09
CA ALA A 40 -18.77 -6.49 8.52
C ALA A 40 -18.31 -5.38 7.57
N THR A 41 -17.15 -4.76 7.83
CA THR A 41 -16.67 -3.60 7.05
C THR A 41 -15.35 -3.86 6.32
N GLY A 42 -14.62 -4.93 6.65
CA GLY A 42 -13.36 -5.25 6.01
C GLY A 42 -13.00 -6.74 5.97
N THR A 43 -11.87 -7.02 5.31
CA THR A 43 -11.25 -8.35 5.18
C THR A 43 -9.76 -8.23 5.43
N ILE A 44 -9.19 -9.15 6.23
CA ILE A 44 -7.76 -9.19 6.53
C ILE A 44 -7.02 -9.90 5.39
N THR A 45 -5.92 -9.34 4.91
CA THR A 45 -5.04 -9.99 3.94
C THR A 45 -4.31 -11.18 4.56
N ALA A 46 -4.11 -12.24 3.76
CA ALA A 46 -3.64 -13.53 4.28
C ALA A 46 -2.26 -13.49 4.93
N THR A 47 -1.34 -12.65 4.44
CA THR A 47 0.05 -12.65 4.92
C THR A 47 0.60 -11.28 5.33
N THR A 48 0.05 -10.17 4.83
CA THR A 48 0.46 -8.82 5.25
C THR A 48 -0.31 -8.32 6.46
N GLY A 49 -1.48 -8.90 6.77
CA GLY A 49 -2.31 -8.53 7.93
C GLY A 49 -2.98 -7.16 7.83
N GLU A 50 -3.11 -6.64 6.62
CA GLU A 50 -3.78 -5.36 6.32
C GLU A 50 -5.29 -5.56 6.32
N CYS A 51 -6.05 -4.55 6.76
CA CYS A 51 -7.50 -4.58 6.66
C CYS A 51 -7.93 -3.86 5.39
N ILE A 52 -8.45 -4.61 4.42
CA ILE A 52 -9.04 -4.09 3.18
C ILE A 52 -10.52 -3.81 3.42
N CYS A 53 -10.97 -2.59 3.15
CA CYS A 53 -12.37 -2.20 3.32
C CYS A 53 -13.26 -2.83 2.24
N ARG A 54 -14.42 -3.32 2.65
CA ARG A 54 -15.40 -3.93 1.74
C ARG A 54 -16.06 -2.93 0.81
N TRP A 55 -16.32 -1.73 1.33
CA TRP A 55 -16.70 -0.61 0.49
C TRP A 55 -15.43 -0.13 -0.20
N GLU A 56 -15.26 -0.40 -1.49
CA GLU A 56 -14.03 -0.12 -2.25
C GLU A 56 -13.96 1.35 -2.71
N HIS A 57 -14.50 2.28 -1.91
CA HIS A 57 -14.46 3.71 -2.16
C HIS A 57 -13.35 4.38 -1.37
N ARG A 58 -12.78 5.48 -1.88
CA ARG A 58 -11.71 6.26 -1.21
C ARG A 58 -12.03 6.61 0.25
N ASP A 59 -13.31 6.88 0.52
CA ASP A 59 -13.77 7.33 1.84
C ASP A 59 -14.16 6.18 2.78
N ALA A 60 -13.99 4.92 2.35
CA ALA A 60 -14.35 3.77 3.14
C ALA A 60 -13.40 3.51 4.32
N CYS A 61 -12.20 4.10 4.32
CA CYS A 61 -11.30 4.08 5.45
C CYS A 61 -11.26 5.47 6.09
N VAL A 62 -11.42 5.53 7.41
CA VAL A 62 -11.27 6.76 8.20
C VAL A 62 -10.18 6.57 9.26
N GLY A 63 -9.32 7.58 9.44
CA GLY A 63 -8.20 7.56 10.39
C GLY A 63 -6.90 8.12 9.80
N SER A 64 -5.90 8.30 10.65
CA SER A 64 -4.63 8.96 10.31
C SER A 64 -3.77 8.21 9.30
N GLY A 65 -3.91 6.88 9.23
CA GLY A 65 -3.10 5.98 8.39
C GLY A 65 -3.87 5.28 7.27
N CYS A 66 -5.02 5.81 6.87
CA CYS A 66 -5.80 5.24 5.78
C CYS A 66 -5.12 5.43 4.42
N MET A 67 -5.15 4.39 3.60
CA MET A 67 -4.55 4.38 2.28
C MET A 67 -5.60 4.03 1.22
N TYR A 68 -5.45 4.66 0.05
CA TYR A 68 -6.24 4.33 -1.13
C TYR A 68 -5.30 4.09 -2.31
N GLN A 69 -5.17 2.85 -2.73
CA GLN A 69 -4.29 2.43 -3.82
C GLN A 69 -4.95 1.31 -4.62
N MET A 70 -4.76 1.32 -5.94
CA MET A 70 -5.28 0.28 -6.85
C MET A 70 -6.81 0.08 -6.76
N GLY A 71 -7.57 1.12 -6.38
CA GLY A 71 -9.02 1.03 -6.20
C GLY A 71 -9.46 0.48 -4.84
N LEU A 72 -8.53 0.25 -3.92
CA LEU A 72 -8.81 -0.32 -2.60
C LEU A 72 -8.52 0.69 -1.50
N SER A 73 -9.46 0.83 -0.57
CA SER A 73 -9.26 1.50 0.71
C SER A 73 -8.83 0.51 1.78
N TRP A 74 -7.77 0.82 2.50
CA TRP A 74 -7.20 -0.09 3.49
C TRP A 74 -6.36 0.62 4.55
N TYR A 75 -6.04 -0.09 5.63
CA TYR A 75 -5.09 0.37 6.64
C TYR A 75 -4.24 -0.78 7.18
N HIS A 76 -3.05 -0.42 7.66
CA HIS A 76 -2.09 -1.33 8.27
C HIS A 76 -2.37 -1.49 9.77
N TYR A 77 -1.98 -2.63 10.36
CA TYR A 77 -2.23 -2.93 11.78
C TYR A 77 -1.49 -2.05 12.78
N SER A 78 -0.53 -1.25 12.31
CA SER A 78 0.10 -0.20 13.09
C SER A 78 -0.77 1.04 13.27
N CYS A 79 -1.84 1.20 12.48
CA CYS A 79 -2.76 2.33 12.62
C CYS A 79 -3.81 2.03 13.69
N THR A 80 -3.74 2.71 14.83
CA THR A 80 -4.60 2.47 15.99
C THR A 80 -5.93 3.21 15.95
N ASP A 81 -6.05 4.26 15.13
CA ASP A 81 -7.26 5.06 14.96
C ASP A 81 -8.00 4.77 13.65
N CYS A 82 -7.43 3.92 12.79
CA CYS A 82 -8.03 3.57 11.50
C CYS A 82 -9.19 2.57 11.65
N LYS A 83 -10.21 2.73 10.81
CA LYS A 83 -11.31 1.78 10.68
C LYS A 83 -11.95 1.84 9.30
N CYS A 84 -12.50 0.70 8.85
CA CYS A 84 -13.38 0.65 7.70
C CYS A 84 -14.82 0.99 8.12
N ILE A 85 -15.51 1.79 7.32
CA ILE A 85 -16.93 2.14 7.49
C ILE A 85 -17.80 1.38 6.48
N ALA A 86 -19.09 1.29 6.78
CA ALA A 86 -20.07 0.71 5.87
C ALA A 86 -20.37 1.68 4.71
N GLU A 87 -20.87 1.13 3.60
CA GLU A 87 -21.42 1.93 2.51
C GLU A 87 -22.65 2.74 3.00
N PRO A 88 -22.75 4.04 2.67
CA PRO A 88 -23.86 4.91 3.09
C PRO A 88 -25.25 4.53 2.58
#